data_AF-A0AAD3M7F2-F1
#
_entry.id   AF-A0AAD3M7F2-F1
#
_cell.length_a   1.000
_cell.length_b   1.000
_cell.length_c   1.000
_cell.angle_alpha   90.00
_cell.angle_beta   90.00
_cell.angle_gamma   90.00
#
_symmetry.space_group_name_H-M   'P 1'
#
loop_
_entity.id
_entity.type
_entity.pdbx_description
1 polymer ?
#
loop_
_entity_poly.entity_id
_entity_poly.type
_entity_poly.pdbx_seq_one_letter_code
_entity_poly.pdbx_strand_id
1 'polypeptide(L)'
;MTSCLLDCFEFTDRHTAENLAEELVRVAKEWQVEDKVVCCVSDNAANITKAIKILKWTHHPCLAHTLNLMIRDALKVVKPTMDKVKAVVEFFHKSTVAAQRLKSTQCQMGMPELRPKEECATRWNSTFYMLKRILETKDAIISTLALINAPVDALCQEEWELVKEVCTVLQPFEEVTVEMSADSYVTASKMLLLCKGLQRVTAQHQQTVTMQKVKELVATLCSAMDRKFLRMEYN
;
A
#
# COMPACT_ATOMS: atom_id res chain seq x y z
N MET A 1 -19.55 -18.18 3.61
CA MET A 1 -19.69 -16.79 4.10
C MET A 1 -20.31 -16.02 2.95
N THR A 2 -21.38 -15.28 3.21
CA THR A 2 -22.08 -14.50 2.17
C THR A 2 -21.81 -13.03 2.44
N SER A 3 -21.34 -12.31 1.43
CA SER A 3 -21.20 -10.85 1.46
C SER A 3 -22.36 -10.25 0.67
N CYS A 4 -23.05 -9.27 1.25
CA CYS A 4 -24.17 -8.58 0.62
C CYS A 4 -23.98 -7.08 0.77
N LEU A 5 -24.06 -6.34 -0.33
CA LEU A 5 -24.12 -4.88 -0.32
C LEU A 5 -25.51 -4.47 0.17
N LEU A 6 -25.57 -3.76 1.31
CA LEU A 6 -26.84 -3.27 1.86
C LEU A 6 -27.26 -1.93 1.25
N ASP A 7 -26.31 -1.00 1.07
CA ASP A 7 -26.59 0.31 0.49
C ASP A 7 -25.32 0.93 -0.14
N CYS A 8 -25.51 1.79 -1.14
CA CYS A 8 -24.49 2.64 -1.74
C CYS A 8 -25.17 3.87 -2.34
N PHE A 9 -24.92 5.03 -1.73
CA PHE A 9 -25.59 6.28 -2.08
C PHE A 9 -24.62 7.46 -2.04
N GLU A 10 -24.97 8.51 -2.77
CA GLU A 10 -24.28 9.79 -2.68
C GLU A 10 -24.69 10.49 -1.38
N PHE A 11 -23.71 10.90 -0.58
CA PHE A 11 -23.95 11.60 0.67
C PHE A 11 -23.70 13.10 0.47
N THR A 12 -24.79 13.86 0.31
CA THR A 12 -24.75 15.28 -0.04
C THR A 12 -24.56 16.21 1.15
N ASP A 13 -24.77 15.70 2.36
CA ASP A 13 -24.61 16.46 3.59
C ASP A 13 -23.16 16.57 4.06
N ARG A 14 -22.94 17.40 5.09
CA ARG A 14 -21.64 17.43 5.75
C ARG A 14 -21.36 16.07 6.38
N HIS A 15 -20.17 15.54 6.14
CA HIS A 15 -19.70 14.26 6.71
C HIS A 15 -19.35 14.37 8.21
N THR A 16 -20.21 14.98 9.03
CA THR A 16 -20.05 15.02 10.50
C THR A 16 -20.28 13.65 11.11
N ALA A 17 -19.90 13.47 12.38
CA ALA A 17 -20.08 12.19 13.06
C ALA A 17 -21.57 11.87 13.28
N GLU A 18 -22.36 12.90 13.55
CA GLU A 18 -23.80 12.82 13.80
C GLU A 18 -24.54 12.39 12.53
N ASN A 19 -24.29 13.08 11.40
CA ASN A 19 -24.95 12.76 10.14
C ASN A 19 -24.58 11.35 9.65
N LEU A 20 -23.31 10.94 9.80
CA LEU A 20 -22.90 9.57 9.47
C LEU A 20 -23.58 8.52 10.36
N ALA A 21 -23.77 8.81 11.65
CA ALA A 21 -24.46 7.91 12.57
C ALA A 21 -25.94 7.74 12.18
N GLU A 22 -26.61 8.84 11.81
CA GLU A 22 -27.99 8.82 11.32
C GLU A 22 -28.15 7.96 10.07
N GLU A 23 -27.24 8.11 9.09
CA GLU A 23 -27.26 7.30 7.87
C GLU A 23 -27.00 5.81 8.13
N LEU A 24 -26.04 5.47 9.00
CA LEU A 24 -25.79 4.07 9.38
C LEU A 24 -27.02 3.44 10.04
N VAL A 25 -27.74 4.19 10.88
CA VAL A 25 -28.98 3.74 11.51
C VAL A 25 -30.11 3.61 10.50
N ARG A 26 -30.23 4.56 9.55
CA ARG A 26 -31.22 4.48 8.46
C ARG A 26 -31.07 3.17 7.70
N VAL A 27 -29.86 2.85 7.24
CA VAL A 27 -29.56 1.60 6.52
C VAL A 27 -29.85 0.38 7.39
N ALA A 28 -29.42 0.39 8.66
CA ALA A 28 -29.65 -0.73 9.56
C ALA A 28 -31.14 -0.99 9.83
N LYS A 29 -31.96 0.07 9.90
CA LYS A 29 -33.42 -0.02 10.07
C LYS A 29 -34.13 -0.52 8.82
N GLU A 30 -33.75 -0.01 7.65
CA GLU A 30 -34.31 -0.41 6.36
C GLU A 30 -34.17 -1.93 6.14
N TRP A 31 -33.01 -2.48 6.53
CA TRP A 31 -32.73 -3.92 6.43
C TRP A 31 -33.13 -4.73 7.68
N GLN A 32 -33.68 -4.10 8.72
CA GLN A 32 -34.10 -4.74 9.97
C GLN A 32 -32.95 -5.52 10.67
N VAL A 33 -31.78 -4.88 10.73
CA VAL A 33 -30.54 -5.41 11.31
C VAL A 33 -29.95 -4.55 12.44
N GLU A 34 -30.64 -3.51 12.90
CA GLU A 34 -30.16 -2.60 13.96
C GLU A 34 -29.65 -3.35 15.20
N ASP A 35 -30.42 -4.31 15.72
CA ASP A 35 -30.04 -5.12 16.89
C ASP A 35 -29.10 -6.30 16.55
N LYS A 36 -28.70 -6.44 15.29
CA LYS A 36 -27.86 -7.54 14.78
C LYS A 36 -26.45 -7.09 14.42
N VAL A 37 -26.12 -5.81 14.59
CA VAL A 37 -24.78 -5.29 14.32
C VAL A 37 -23.81 -5.73 15.41
N VAL A 38 -22.97 -6.70 15.10
CA VAL A 38 -21.97 -7.24 16.05
C VAL A 38 -20.66 -6.43 16.02
N CYS A 39 -20.28 -5.95 14.84
CA CYS A 39 -19.01 -5.28 14.60
C CYS A 39 -19.11 -4.37 13.37
N CYS A 40 -18.48 -3.20 13.45
CA CYS A 40 -18.29 -2.30 12.34
C CYS A 40 -16.80 -2.16 12.03
N VAL A 41 -16.43 -2.32 10.75
CA VAL A 41 -15.06 -2.10 10.26
C VAL A 41 -15.03 -0.86 9.38
N SER A 42 -14.09 0.06 9.64
CA SER A 42 -13.94 1.29 8.84
C SER A 42 -12.48 1.67 8.60
N ASP A 43 -12.24 2.70 7.79
CA ASP A 43 -10.92 3.22 7.45
C ASP A 43 -10.26 4.05 8.58
N ASN A 44 -10.88 4.14 9.76
CA ASN A 44 -10.43 4.94 10.90
C ASN A 44 -10.45 6.45 10.68
N ALA A 45 -11.19 6.96 9.69
CA ALA A 45 -11.42 8.40 9.60
C ALA A 45 -12.11 8.92 10.88
N ALA A 46 -11.77 10.15 11.27
CA ALA A 46 -12.17 10.69 12.57
C ALA A 46 -13.70 10.74 12.74
N ASN A 47 -14.43 11.11 11.69
CA ASN A 47 -15.88 11.29 11.76
C ASN A 47 -16.61 9.94 11.79
N ILE A 48 -16.22 8.95 10.96
CA ILE A 48 -16.84 7.62 10.99
C ILE A 48 -16.54 6.88 12.31
N THR A 49 -15.33 7.04 12.86
CA THR A 49 -14.96 6.45 14.16
C THR A 49 -15.82 7.05 15.28
N LYS A 50 -16.05 8.37 15.24
CA LYS A 50 -16.96 9.04 16.19
C LYS A 50 -18.41 8.61 15.99
N ALA A 51 -18.87 8.47 14.76
CA ALA A 51 -20.22 8.01 14.43
C ALA A 51 -20.49 6.62 15.04
N ILE A 52 -19.60 5.65 14.79
CA ILE A 52 -19.69 4.30 15.34
C ILE A 52 -19.72 4.32 16.88
N LYS A 53 -18.93 5.21 17.49
CA LYS A 53 -18.94 5.42 18.95
C LYS A 53 -20.26 6.01 19.46
N ILE A 54 -20.87 6.96 18.75
CA ILE A 54 -22.21 7.51 19.08
C ILE A 54 -23.24 6.37 19.10
N LEU A 55 -23.17 5.47 18.12
CA LEU A 55 -24.03 4.30 18.00
C LEU A 55 -23.75 3.19 19.03
N LYS A 56 -22.64 3.30 19.78
CA LYS A 56 -22.16 2.29 20.72
C LYS A 56 -21.94 0.91 20.06
N TRP A 57 -21.64 0.89 18.78
CA TRP A 57 -21.26 -0.32 18.06
C TRP A 57 -19.79 -0.65 18.32
N THR A 58 -19.46 -1.94 18.33
CA THR A 58 -18.06 -2.40 18.38
C THR A 58 -17.34 -1.96 17.11
N HIS A 59 -16.20 -1.29 17.26
CA HIS A 59 -15.40 -0.80 16.13
C HIS A 59 -14.10 -1.58 16.00
N HIS A 60 -13.84 -2.12 14.82
CA HIS A 60 -12.53 -2.63 14.46
C HIS A 60 -11.89 -1.81 13.33
N PRO A 61 -10.63 -1.40 13.47
CA PRO A 61 -9.92 -0.68 12.44
C PRO A 61 -9.61 -1.58 11.23
N CYS A 62 -9.75 -1.05 10.01
CA CYS A 62 -9.29 -1.77 8.82
C CYS A 62 -7.76 -1.91 8.82
N LEU A 63 -7.27 -3.16 8.87
CA LEU A 63 -5.83 -3.46 8.84
C LEU A 63 -5.19 -2.99 7.53
N ALA A 64 -5.79 -3.29 6.37
CA ALA A 64 -5.26 -2.87 5.07
C ALA A 64 -5.09 -1.35 4.97
N HIS A 65 -6.07 -0.57 5.47
CA HIS A 65 -5.95 0.88 5.53
C HIS A 65 -4.84 1.32 6.50
N THR A 66 -4.74 0.67 7.66
CA THR A 66 -3.70 0.95 8.64
C THR A 66 -2.31 0.72 8.07
N LEU A 67 -2.08 -0.41 7.39
CA LEU A 67 -0.84 -0.73 6.67
C LEU A 67 -0.52 0.36 5.63
N ASN A 68 -1.50 0.73 4.80
CA ASN A 68 -1.33 1.79 3.80
C ASN A 68 -0.84 3.10 4.42
N LEU A 69 -1.42 3.54 5.53
CA LEU A 69 -0.97 4.76 6.22
C LEU A 69 0.45 4.64 6.76
N MET A 70 0.82 3.50 7.37
CA MET A 70 2.16 3.31 7.94
C MET A 70 3.24 3.28 6.86
N ILE A 71 2.99 2.54 5.78
CA ILE A 71 3.98 2.34 4.73
C ILE A 71 4.20 3.63 3.94
N ARG A 72 3.14 4.39 3.68
CA ARG A 72 3.27 5.72 3.06
C ARG A 72 4.10 6.68 3.89
N ASP A 73 3.95 6.64 5.22
CA ASP A 73 4.75 7.47 6.10
C ASP A 73 6.21 7.05 6.09
N ALA A 74 6.49 5.74 6.16
CA ALA A 74 7.84 5.18 6.10
C ALA A 74 8.53 5.43 4.73
N LEU A 75 7.80 5.38 3.63
CA LEU A 75 8.31 5.66 2.28
C LEU A 75 8.79 7.10 2.09
N LYS A 76 8.38 8.04 2.95
CA LYS A 76 8.89 9.43 2.90
C LYS A 76 10.41 9.50 3.09
N VAL A 77 11.00 8.58 3.85
CA VAL A 77 12.44 8.48 4.10
C VAL A 77 13.23 8.26 2.80
N VAL A 78 12.65 7.52 1.86
CA VAL A 78 13.28 7.17 0.57
C VAL A 78 12.67 7.94 -0.61
N LYS A 79 11.85 8.96 -0.33
CA LYS A 79 11.09 9.71 -1.33
C LYS A 79 11.94 10.24 -2.51
N PRO A 80 13.15 10.80 -2.32
CA PRO A 80 13.93 11.29 -3.45
C PRO A 80 14.24 10.22 -4.49
N THR A 81 14.55 9.00 -4.06
CA THR A 81 14.80 7.88 -4.98
C THR A 81 13.50 7.38 -5.61
N MET A 82 12.38 7.40 -4.86
CA MET A 82 11.06 7.06 -5.42
C MET A 82 10.64 8.04 -6.53
N ASP A 83 10.89 9.34 -6.33
CA ASP A 83 10.56 10.37 -7.30
C ASP A 83 11.41 10.23 -8.58
N LYS A 84 12.68 9.83 -8.47
CA LYS A 84 13.52 9.50 -9.64
C LYS A 84 13.00 8.26 -10.39
N VAL A 85 12.67 7.18 -9.67
CA VAL A 85 12.07 5.99 -10.30
C VAL A 85 10.81 6.38 -11.05
N LYS A 86 9.95 7.18 -10.42
CA LYS A 86 8.72 7.68 -11.04
C LYS A 86 8.98 8.48 -12.30
N ALA A 87 9.96 9.39 -12.29
CA ALA A 87 10.34 10.15 -13.48
C ALA A 87 10.77 9.25 -14.65
N VAL A 88 11.57 8.21 -14.37
CA VAL A 88 11.96 7.21 -15.39
C VAL A 88 10.75 6.46 -15.93
N VAL A 89 9.85 5.99 -15.05
CA VAL A 89 8.62 5.30 -15.43
C VAL A 89 7.74 6.19 -16.31
N GLU A 90 7.52 7.44 -15.89
CA GLU A 90 6.70 8.41 -16.61
C GLU A 90 7.29 8.72 -17.99
N PHE A 91 8.61 8.82 -18.11
CA PHE A 91 9.28 9.04 -19.39
C PHE A 91 8.93 7.94 -20.42
N PHE A 92 9.00 6.67 -20.01
CA PHE A 92 8.62 5.55 -20.87
C PHE A 92 7.10 5.45 -21.11
N HIS A 93 6.27 6.05 -20.26
CA HIS A 93 4.82 6.13 -20.52
C HIS A 93 4.45 7.23 -21.50
N LYS A 94 5.09 8.39 -21.37
CA LYS A 94 4.82 9.59 -22.19
C LYS A 94 5.39 9.48 -23.61
N SER A 95 6.50 8.76 -23.79
CA SER A 95 7.16 8.63 -25.09
C SER A 95 6.96 7.24 -25.71
N THR A 96 6.14 7.17 -26.76
CA THR A 96 5.93 5.94 -27.55
C THR A 96 7.24 5.45 -28.19
N VAL A 97 8.10 6.38 -28.61
CA VAL A 97 9.43 6.07 -29.16
C VAL A 97 10.31 5.43 -28.09
N ALA A 98 10.37 6.00 -26.89
CA ALA A 98 11.15 5.43 -25.79
C ALA A 98 10.62 4.05 -25.37
N ALA A 99 9.29 3.88 -25.30
CA ALA A 99 8.67 2.59 -25.00
C ALA A 99 9.01 1.52 -26.05
N GLN A 100 8.97 1.87 -27.33
CA GLN A 100 9.33 0.94 -28.41
C GLN A 100 10.81 0.61 -28.37
N ARG A 101 11.68 1.59 -28.05
CA ARG A 101 13.11 1.35 -27.87
C ARG A 101 13.37 0.40 -26.70
N LEU A 102 12.70 0.59 -25.56
CA LEU A 102 12.79 -0.31 -24.42
C LEU A 102 12.40 -1.74 -24.79
N LYS A 103 11.29 -1.91 -25.50
CA LYS A 103 10.84 -3.21 -26.00
C LYS A 103 11.89 -3.86 -26.91
N SER A 104 12.46 -3.10 -27.86
CA SER A 104 13.53 -3.60 -28.73
C SER A 104 14.78 -4.01 -27.93
N THR A 105 15.19 -3.22 -26.95
CA THR A 105 16.32 -3.53 -26.06
C THR A 105 16.05 -4.81 -25.26
N GLN A 106 14.85 -4.97 -24.69
CA GLN A 106 14.46 -6.18 -23.97
C GLN A 106 14.56 -7.42 -24.87
N CYS A 107 14.06 -7.34 -26.10
CA CYS A 107 14.14 -8.41 -27.09
C CYS A 107 15.60 -8.77 -27.44
N GLN A 108 16.46 -7.78 -27.67
CA GLN A 108 17.88 -7.99 -27.96
C GLN A 108 18.64 -8.63 -26.79
N MET A 109 18.23 -8.35 -25.55
CA MET A 109 18.82 -8.93 -24.34
C MET A 109 18.21 -10.29 -23.96
N GLY A 110 17.25 -10.81 -24.73
CA GLY A 110 16.52 -12.04 -24.40
C GLY A 110 15.65 -11.91 -23.15
N MET A 111 15.29 -10.68 -22.75
CA MET A 111 14.45 -10.41 -21.60
C MET A 111 12.96 -10.40 -21.98
N PRO A 112 12.04 -10.74 -21.05
CA PRO A 112 10.62 -10.59 -21.28
C PRO A 112 10.24 -9.13 -21.58
N GLU A 113 9.30 -8.94 -22.51
CA GLU A 113 8.74 -7.62 -22.84
C GLU A 113 7.86 -7.11 -21.69
N LEU A 114 8.45 -6.37 -20.77
CA LEU A 114 7.77 -5.81 -19.62
C LEU A 114 7.80 -4.28 -19.67
N ARG A 115 6.62 -3.67 -19.73
CA ARG A 115 6.47 -2.22 -19.57
C ARG A 115 6.69 -1.83 -18.09
N PRO A 116 7.32 -0.69 -17.79
CA PRO A 116 7.31 -0.13 -16.44
C PRO A 116 5.87 0.03 -15.91
N LYS A 117 5.66 0.00 -14.60
CA LYS A 117 4.33 0.17 -13.98
C LYS A 117 4.22 1.55 -13.34
N GLU A 118 3.16 2.29 -13.63
CA GLU A 118 2.88 3.57 -12.97
C GLU A 118 2.39 3.39 -11.54
N GLU A 119 2.73 4.36 -10.69
CA GLU A 119 2.22 4.47 -9.34
C GLU A 119 0.78 5.04 -9.36
N CYS A 120 -0.12 4.42 -8.60
CA CYS A 120 -1.43 4.94 -8.29
C CYS A 120 -1.41 5.56 -6.88
N ALA A 121 -1.56 6.88 -6.80
CA ALA A 121 -1.38 7.64 -5.56
C ALA A 121 -2.32 7.22 -4.41
N THR A 122 -3.36 6.42 -4.63
CA THR A 122 -4.34 6.01 -3.61
C THR A 122 -4.00 4.69 -2.91
N ARG A 123 -3.15 3.80 -3.47
CA ARG A 123 -2.75 2.53 -2.84
C ARG A 123 -1.24 2.31 -2.87
N TRP A 124 -0.65 2.09 -1.69
CA TRP A 124 0.80 1.89 -1.55
C TRP A 124 1.33 0.66 -2.31
N ASN A 125 0.51 -0.38 -2.53
CA ASN A 125 0.90 -1.56 -3.31
C ASN A 125 1.33 -1.18 -4.74
N SER A 126 0.77 -0.12 -5.31
CA SER A 126 1.17 0.34 -6.65
C SER A 126 2.61 0.87 -6.67
N THR A 127 3.03 1.58 -5.63
CA THR A 127 4.43 1.98 -5.43
C THR A 127 5.31 0.73 -5.36
N PHE A 128 4.93 -0.26 -4.57
CA PHE A 128 5.68 -1.52 -4.48
C PHE A 128 5.81 -2.23 -5.83
N TYR A 129 4.72 -2.36 -6.60
CA TYR A 129 4.76 -2.99 -7.92
C TYR A 129 5.56 -2.19 -8.95
N MET A 130 5.57 -0.86 -8.87
CA MET A 130 6.44 0.00 -9.67
C MET A 130 7.92 -0.32 -9.38
N LEU A 131 8.30 -0.38 -8.10
CA LEU A 131 9.67 -0.70 -7.69
C LEU A 131 10.08 -2.13 -8.05
N LYS A 132 9.18 -3.11 -7.89
CA LYS A 132 9.45 -4.49 -8.31
C LYS A 132 9.66 -4.57 -9.82
N ARG A 133 8.79 -3.90 -10.60
CA ARG A 133 8.90 -3.88 -12.07
C ARG A 133 10.17 -3.18 -12.55
N ILE A 134 10.55 -2.03 -11.96
CA ILE A 134 11.75 -1.31 -12.40
C ILE A 134 13.01 -2.17 -12.19
N LEU A 135 13.05 -2.98 -11.12
CA LEU A 135 14.14 -3.93 -10.85
C LEU A 135 14.16 -5.08 -11.87
N GLU A 136 12.99 -5.64 -12.23
CA GLU A 136 12.86 -6.69 -13.27
C GLU A 136 13.39 -6.22 -14.63
N THR A 137 13.27 -4.92 -14.91
CA THR A 137 13.69 -4.30 -16.17
C THR A 137 14.97 -3.47 -16.05
N LYS A 138 15.74 -3.61 -14.96
CA LYS A 138 16.88 -2.75 -14.63
C LYS A 138 17.85 -2.58 -15.81
N ASP A 139 18.37 -3.69 -16.33
CA ASP A 139 19.43 -3.65 -17.33
C ASP A 139 18.92 -3.05 -18.66
N ALA A 140 17.72 -3.47 -19.10
CA ALA A 140 17.09 -2.92 -20.30
C ALA A 140 16.80 -1.42 -20.18
N ILE A 141 16.39 -0.93 -19.00
CA ILE A 141 16.18 0.50 -18.73
C ILE A 141 17.51 1.25 -18.82
N ILE A 142 18.55 0.80 -18.12
CA ILE A 142 19.86 1.44 -18.12
C ILE A 142 20.40 1.55 -19.55
N SER A 143 20.39 0.43 -20.30
CA SER A 143 20.83 0.41 -21.69
C SER A 143 20.00 1.33 -22.58
N THR A 144 18.67 1.31 -22.43
CA THR A 144 17.79 2.14 -23.28
C THR A 144 17.97 3.63 -23.01
N LEU A 145 18.05 4.04 -21.75
CA LEU A 145 18.26 5.45 -21.39
C LEU A 145 19.59 5.98 -21.96
N ALA A 146 20.64 5.16 -21.92
CA ALA A 146 21.94 5.49 -22.52
C ALA A 146 21.88 5.56 -24.06
N LEU A 147 21.22 4.59 -24.71
CA LEU A 147 21.13 4.54 -26.18
C LEU A 147 20.42 5.74 -26.80
N ILE A 148 19.43 6.30 -26.10
CA ILE A 148 18.62 7.41 -26.60
C ILE A 148 19.01 8.77 -26.02
N ASN A 149 20.06 8.84 -25.18
CA ASN A 149 20.41 10.02 -24.39
C ASN A 149 19.18 10.67 -23.75
N ALA A 150 18.44 9.86 -22.96
CA ALA A 150 17.16 10.28 -22.41
C ALA A 150 17.31 11.53 -21.52
N PRO A 151 16.40 12.52 -21.60
CA PRO A 151 16.40 13.70 -20.75
C PRO A 151 15.78 13.41 -19.37
N VAL A 152 16.22 12.33 -18.72
CA VAL A 152 15.79 11.94 -17.38
C VAL A 152 16.99 11.44 -16.59
N ASP A 153 17.02 11.77 -15.31
CA ASP A 153 18.09 11.33 -14.42
C ASP A 153 18.00 9.82 -14.21
N ALA A 154 19.01 9.10 -14.68
CA ALA A 154 19.15 7.68 -14.42
C ALA A 154 19.50 7.44 -12.94
N LEU A 155 19.00 6.32 -12.40
CA LEU A 155 19.37 5.90 -11.05
C LEU A 155 20.84 5.48 -10.99
N CYS A 156 21.55 5.92 -9.95
CA CYS A 156 22.90 5.43 -9.67
C CYS A 156 22.87 4.03 -9.02
N GLN A 157 24.04 3.39 -8.89
CA GLN A 157 24.12 2.02 -8.35
C GLN A 157 23.60 1.93 -6.91
N GLU A 158 23.91 2.91 -6.07
CA GLU A 158 23.42 2.97 -4.68
C GLU A 158 21.90 3.14 -4.63
N GLU A 159 21.31 3.86 -5.59
CA GLU A 159 19.84 4.02 -5.69
C GLU A 159 19.17 2.72 -6.12
N TRP A 160 19.77 1.95 -7.03
CA TRP A 160 19.28 0.62 -7.38
C TRP A 160 19.34 -0.36 -6.21
N GLU A 161 20.42 -0.34 -5.43
CA GLU A 161 20.57 -1.15 -4.22
C GLU A 161 19.55 -0.76 -3.14
N LEU A 162 19.33 0.53 -2.96
CA LEU A 162 18.28 1.04 -2.07
C LEU A 162 16.90 0.54 -2.50
N VAL A 163 16.53 0.64 -3.78
CA VAL A 163 15.24 0.15 -4.29
C VAL A 163 15.08 -1.35 -4.04
N LYS A 164 16.15 -2.14 -4.24
CA LYS A 164 16.15 -3.58 -3.97
C LYS A 164 15.90 -3.91 -2.50
N GLU A 165 16.60 -3.24 -1.58
CA GLU A 165 16.38 -3.44 -0.13
C GLU A 165 14.98 -2.98 0.30
N VAL A 166 14.48 -1.85 -0.20
CA VAL A 166 13.12 -1.37 0.08
C VAL A 166 12.08 -2.40 -0.38
N CYS A 167 12.21 -2.95 -1.59
CA CYS A 167 11.32 -4.03 -2.05
C CYS A 167 11.36 -5.25 -1.13
N THR A 168 12.54 -5.63 -0.65
CA THR A 168 12.70 -6.77 0.27
C THR A 168 11.94 -6.53 1.57
N VAL A 169 12.06 -5.33 2.15
CA VAL A 169 11.36 -4.96 3.40
C VAL A 169 9.85 -4.88 3.20
N LEU A 170 9.39 -4.40 2.06
CA LEU A 170 7.95 -4.16 1.80
C LEU A 170 7.19 -5.38 1.29
N GLN A 171 7.87 -6.40 0.73
CA GLN A 171 7.25 -7.63 0.24
C GLN A 171 6.30 -8.30 1.27
N PRO A 172 6.68 -8.54 2.53
CA PRO A 172 5.77 -9.17 3.50
C PRO A 172 4.53 -8.31 3.80
N PHE A 173 4.66 -6.98 3.75
CA PHE A 173 3.51 -6.09 3.94
C PHE A 173 2.54 -6.17 2.77
N GLU A 174 3.05 -6.37 1.56
CA GLU A 174 2.25 -6.47 0.34
C GLU A 174 1.41 -7.74 0.38
N GLU A 175 2.04 -8.86 0.72
CA GLU A 175 1.38 -10.16 0.92
C GLU A 175 0.26 -10.07 1.96
N VAL A 176 0.53 -9.48 3.13
CA VAL A 176 -0.49 -9.29 4.16
C VAL A 176 -1.60 -8.36 3.70
N THR A 177 -1.28 -7.29 2.98
CA THR A 177 -2.30 -6.36 2.48
C THR A 177 -3.21 -7.05 1.48
N VAL A 178 -2.66 -7.87 0.57
CA VAL A 178 -3.45 -8.65 -0.41
C VAL A 178 -4.33 -9.66 0.31
N GLU A 179 -3.78 -10.43 1.24
CA GLU A 179 -4.51 -11.41 2.04
C GLU A 179 -5.69 -10.76 2.79
N MET A 180 -5.46 -9.61 3.42
CA MET A 180 -6.48 -8.90 4.21
C MET A 180 -7.48 -8.11 3.37
N SER A 181 -7.24 -7.95 2.06
CA SER A 181 -8.16 -7.27 1.15
C SER A 181 -9.15 -8.23 0.48
N ALA A 182 -9.05 -9.53 0.73
CA ALA A 182 -9.95 -10.52 0.16
C ALA A 182 -11.32 -10.51 0.85
N ASP A 183 -12.37 -10.71 0.05
CA ASP A 183 -13.78 -10.79 0.47
C ASP A 183 -14.38 -12.21 0.31
N SER A 184 -13.61 -13.13 -0.29
CA SER A 184 -14.03 -14.50 -0.59
C SER A 184 -13.80 -15.50 0.54
N TYR A 185 -13.07 -15.12 1.60
CA TYR A 185 -12.77 -15.98 2.75
C TYR A 185 -12.59 -15.17 4.04
N VAL A 186 -12.58 -15.87 5.18
CA VAL A 186 -12.44 -15.25 6.50
C VAL A 186 -11.01 -14.76 6.71
N THR A 187 -10.84 -13.45 6.81
CA THR A 187 -9.53 -12.79 7.03
C THR A 187 -9.32 -12.39 8.50
N ALA A 188 -10.40 -12.10 9.23
CA ALA A 188 -10.34 -11.63 10.63
C ALA A 188 -9.59 -12.59 11.57
N SER A 189 -9.75 -13.91 11.38
CA SER A 189 -9.06 -14.92 12.19
C SER A 189 -7.54 -14.94 11.99
N LYS A 190 -7.04 -14.40 10.87
CA LYS A 190 -5.61 -14.32 10.55
C LYS A 190 -4.96 -13.03 11.05
N MET A 191 -5.77 -12.00 11.34
CA MET A 191 -5.30 -10.64 11.62
C MET A 191 -4.21 -10.59 12.70
N LEU A 192 -4.45 -11.21 13.86
CA LEU A 192 -3.49 -11.24 14.97
C LEU A 192 -2.16 -11.93 14.58
N LEU A 193 -2.27 -13.05 13.87
CA LEU A 193 -1.10 -13.82 13.42
C LEU A 193 -0.27 -13.02 12.40
N LEU A 194 -0.93 -12.35 11.46
CA LEU A 194 -0.26 -11.53 10.43
C LEU A 194 0.39 -10.28 11.05
N CYS A 195 -0.27 -9.61 11.99
CA CYS A 195 0.32 -8.48 12.72
C CYS A 195 1.61 -8.88 13.45
N LYS A 196 1.57 -9.99 14.22
CA LYS A 196 2.74 -10.51 14.93
C LYS A 196 3.84 -10.98 13.98
N GLY A 197 3.44 -11.61 12.86
CA GLY A 197 4.34 -12.01 11.78
C GLY A 197 5.10 -10.81 11.19
N LEU A 198 4.39 -9.74 10.85
CA LEU A 198 4.98 -8.51 10.34
C LEU A 198 5.93 -7.86 11.34
N GLN A 199 5.55 -7.78 12.62
CA GLN A 199 6.43 -7.25 13.67
C GLN A 199 7.74 -8.04 13.74
N ARG A 200 7.65 -9.38 13.74
CA ARG A 200 8.82 -10.25 13.79
C ARG A 200 9.72 -10.09 12.57
N VAL A 201 9.16 -10.16 11.36
CA VAL A 201 9.94 -10.06 10.11
C VAL A 201 10.57 -8.67 9.98
N THR A 202 9.85 -7.61 10.33
CA THR A 202 10.39 -6.24 10.28
C THR A 202 11.51 -6.03 11.31
N ALA A 203 11.38 -6.60 12.51
CA ALA A 203 12.45 -6.58 13.51
C ALA A 203 13.70 -7.32 13.02
N GLN A 204 13.55 -8.44 12.30
CA GLN A 204 14.69 -9.12 11.66
C GLN A 204 15.34 -8.22 10.61
N HIS A 205 14.56 -7.47 9.84
CA HIS A 205 15.11 -6.53 8.86
C HIS A 205 16.01 -5.44 9.46
N GLN A 206 15.81 -5.04 10.72
CA GLN A 206 16.73 -4.10 11.38
C GLN A 206 18.17 -4.60 11.43
N GLN A 207 18.37 -5.93 11.42
CA GLN A 207 19.68 -6.57 11.47
C GLN A 207 20.24 -6.90 10.08
N THR A 208 19.38 -7.07 9.07
CA THR A 208 19.79 -7.53 7.73
C THR A 208 19.99 -6.41 6.72
N VAL A 209 19.27 -5.29 6.87
CA VAL A 209 19.37 -4.17 5.91
C VAL A 209 20.68 -3.41 6.11
N THR A 210 21.31 -3.05 4.99
CA THR A 210 22.65 -2.45 5.04
C THR A 210 22.59 -0.94 4.90
N MET A 211 21.67 -0.46 4.05
CA MET A 211 21.55 0.95 3.68
C MET A 211 20.95 1.79 4.82
N GLN A 212 21.59 2.91 5.16
CA GLN A 212 21.17 3.76 6.28
C GLN A 212 19.72 4.26 6.14
N LYS A 213 19.33 4.72 4.95
CA LYS A 213 17.94 5.14 4.67
C LYS A 213 16.94 4.00 4.83
N VAL A 214 17.33 2.76 4.54
CA VAL A 214 16.46 1.59 4.71
C VAL A 214 16.34 1.24 6.19
N LYS A 215 17.41 1.37 6.98
CA LYS A 215 17.35 1.23 8.44
C LYS A 215 16.35 2.22 9.07
N GLU A 216 16.36 3.47 8.62
CA GLU A 216 15.42 4.51 9.05
C GLU A 216 13.97 4.19 8.65
N LEU A 217 13.75 3.68 7.43
CA LEU A 217 12.45 3.19 6.96
C LEU A 217 11.95 2.05 7.85
N VAL A 218 12.78 1.05 8.14
CA VAL A 218 12.44 -0.08 9.00
C VAL A 218 12.13 0.38 10.43
N ALA A 219 12.92 1.31 10.98
CA ALA A 219 12.67 1.88 12.30
C ALA A 219 11.31 2.61 12.37
N THR A 220 10.95 3.34 11.30
CA THR A 220 9.65 4.00 11.18
C THR A 220 8.51 2.99 11.13
N LEU A 221 8.66 1.88 10.38
CA LEU A 221 7.69 0.79 10.34
C LEU A 221 7.50 0.13 11.72
N CYS A 222 8.58 -0.21 12.43
CA CYS A 222 8.51 -0.79 13.77
C CYS A 222 7.74 0.13 14.74
N SER A 223 8.13 1.41 14.83
CA SER A 223 7.46 2.38 15.70
C SER A 223 5.99 2.60 15.33
N ALA A 224 5.65 2.51 14.04
CA ALA A 224 4.28 2.63 13.60
C ALA A 224 3.45 1.39 13.98
N MET A 225 3.99 0.18 13.83
CA MET A 225 3.33 -1.07 14.21
C MET A 225 3.11 -1.14 15.73
N ASP A 226 4.09 -0.78 16.54
CA ASP A 226 3.94 -0.78 18.00
C ASP A 226 2.77 0.10 18.45
N ARG A 227 2.59 1.27 17.82
CA ARG A 227 1.48 2.17 18.17
C ARG A 227 0.12 1.71 17.62
N LYS A 228 0.10 1.15 16.41
CA LYS A 228 -1.14 0.88 15.67
C LYS A 228 -1.69 -0.53 15.87
N PHE A 229 -0.83 -1.53 16.04
CA PHE A 229 -1.25 -2.92 16.24
C PHE A 229 -1.73 -3.17 17.66
N LEU A 230 -1.22 -2.46 18.68
CA LEU A 230 -1.79 -2.54 20.04
C LEU A 230 -3.30 -2.24 20.03
N ARG A 231 -3.76 -1.28 19.24
CA ARG A 231 -5.20 -0.97 19.13
C ARG A 231 -6.02 -2.07 18.44
N MET A 232 -5.37 -3.03 17.78
CA MET A 232 -6.02 -4.14 17.09
C MET A 232 -6.06 -5.41 17.95
N GLU A 233 -5.15 -5.54 18.91
CA GLU A 233 -5.09 -6.69 19.82
C GLU A 233 -6.01 -6.57 21.04
N TYR A 234 -6.39 -5.34 21.42
CA TYR A 234 -7.11 -5.04 22.66
C TYR A 234 -8.50 -4.38 22.47
N ASN A 235 -9.04 -4.37 21.25
CA ASN A 235 -10.45 -4.06 20.96
C ASN A 235 -11.18 -5.35 20.60
#